data_AF-A0AAW4KY90-F1
#
_entry.id   AF-A0AAW4KY90-F1
#
_cell.length_a   1.000
_cell.length_b   1.000
_cell.length_c   1.000
_cell.angle_alpha   90.00
_cell.angle_beta   90.00
_cell.angle_gamma   90.00
#
_symmetry.space_group_name_H-M   'P 1'
#
loop_
_entity.id
_entity.type
_entity.pdbx_description
1 polymer ?
#
loop_
_entity_poly.entity_id
_entity_poly.type
_entity_poly.pdbx_seq_one_letter_code
_entity_poly.pdbx_strand_id
1 'polypeptide(L)'
;MESKKEKDAFLKISRILSTLNVYQANSVLNNINQQVRISSIESNATKTSRKNKLERDRELYEFILSLDLDFLTQKDIRILCIEKFGAERSPSRTGLSRALKKIQNQKTYLR
;
A
#
# COMPACT_ATOMS: atom_id res chain seq x y z
N MET A 1 30.54 7.95 -3.22
CA MET A 1 31.45 7.25 -4.16
C MET A 1 30.57 6.34 -5.01
N GLU A 2 30.45 6.64 -6.31
CA GLU A 2 29.68 5.79 -7.22
C GLU A 2 30.21 4.36 -7.17
N SER A 3 29.32 3.40 -6.95
CA SER A 3 29.62 1.98 -6.99
C SER A 3 30.20 1.63 -8.38
N LYS A 4 31.15 0.69 -8.45
CA LYS A 4 31.69 0.19 -9.73
C LYS A 4 30.57 -0.20 -10.71
N LYS A 5 29.45 -0.71 -10.17
CA LYS A 5 28.26 -1.08 -10.95
C LYS A 5 27.52 0.14 -11.54
N GLU A 6 27.49 1.27 -10.83
CA GLU A 6 26.86 2.51 -11.30
C GLU A 6 27.64 3.11 -12.46
N LYS A 7 28.97 3.11 -12.36
CA LYS A 7 29.86 3.56 -13.45
C LYS A 7 29.73 2.70 -14.71
N ASP A 8 29.72 1.38 -14.54
CA ASP A 8 29.54 0.45 -15.67
C ASP A 8 28.17 0.61 -16.34
N ALA A 9 27.12 0.84 -15.55
CA ALA A 9 25.77 1.10 -16.06
C ALA A 9 25.71 2.43 -16.82
N PHE A 10 26.28 3.50 -16.26
CA PHE A 10 26.35 4.80 -16.91
C PHE A 10 27.03 4.73 -18.27
N LEU A 11 28.18 4.06 -18.37
CA LEU A 11 28.91 3.92 -19.64
C LEU A 11 28.09 3.18 -20.71
N LYS A 12 27.39 2.11 -20.32
CA LYS A 12 26.53 1.35 -21.25
C LYS A 12 25.33 2.17 -21.73
N ILE A 13 24.65 2.85 -20.81
CA ILE A 13 23.47 3.67 -21.12
C ILE A 13 23.88 4.87 -21.98
N SER A 14 24.95 5.56 -21.62
CA SER A 14 25.47 6.71 -22.36
C SER A 14 25.81 6.33 -23.80
N ARG A 15 26.53 5.22 -24.01
CA ARG A 15 26.87 4.73 -25.35
C ARG A 15 25.65 4.47 -26.23
N ILE A 16 24.59 3.91 -25.67
CA ILE A 16 23.34 3.65 -26.40
C ILE A 16 22.63 4.96 -26.72
N LEU A 17 22.51 5.86 -25.76
CA LEU A 17 21.83 7.15 -25.95
C LEU A 17 22.56 8.07 -26.93
N SER A 18 23.89 7.96 -27.06
CA SER A 18 24.66 8.71 -28.06
C SER A 18 24.32 8.35 -29.51
N THR A 19 23.66 7.21 -29.74
CA THR A 19 23.20 6.83 -31.10
C THR A 19 21.87 7.49 -31.48
N LEU A 20 21.21 8.15 -30.53
CA LEU A 20 19.90 8.76 -30.69
C LEU A 20 20.01 10.28 -30.80
N ASN A 21 18.99 10.91 -31.39
CA ASN A 21 18.84 12.36 -31.31
C ASN A 21 18.56 12.79 -29.86
N VAL A 22 19.01 13.97 -29.45
CA VAL A 22 18.82 14.58 -28.12
C VAL A 22 17.36 14.48 -27.65
N TYR A 23 16.40 14.73 -28.53
CA TYR A 23 14.98 14.63 -28.20
C TYR A 23 14.53 13.18 -27.90
N GLN A 24 15.02 12.22 -28.68
CA GLN A 24 14.72 10.80 -28.47
C GLN A 24 15.40 10.28 -27.21
N ALA A 25 16.66 10.67 -26.95
CA ALA A 25 17.38 10.33 -25.74
C ALA A 25 16.66 10.86 -24.48
N ASN A 26 16.18 12.11 -24.51
CA ASN A 26 15.39 12.69 -23.42
C ASN A 26 14.05 11.97 -23.21
N SER A 27 13.37 11.59 -24.29
CA SER A 27 12.13 10.80 -24.21
C SER A 27 12.38 9.44 -23.55
N VAL A 28 13.44 8.74 -23.94
CA VAL A 28 13.83 7.44 -23.37
C VAL A 28 14.17 7.58 -21.88
N LEU A 29 14.96 8.59 -21.49
CA LEU A 29 15.30 8.83 -20.09
C LEU A 29 14.05 9.14 -19.23
N ASN A 30 13.12 9.92 -19.76
CA ASN A 30 11.86 10.22 -19.07
C ASN A 30 11.00 8.96 -18.89
N ASN A 31 10.88 8.13 -19.93
CA ASN A 31 10.16 6.86 -19.84
C ASN A 31 10.79 5.89 -18.85
N ILE A 32 12.12 5.77 -18.86
CA ILE A 32 12.86 4.93 -17.89
C ILE A 32 12.61 5.45 -16.47
N ASN A 33 12.70 6.75 -16.23
CA ASN A 33 12.42 7.34 -14.92
C ASN A 33 10.98 7.08 -14.45
N GLN A 34 10.00 7.17 -15.36
CA GLN A 34 8.61 6.83 -15.04
C GLN A 34 8.46 5.34 -14.69
N GLN A 35 9.04 4.43 -15.47
CA GLN A 35 9.00 3.00 -15.20
C GLN A 35 9.70 2.62 -13.89
N VAL A 36 10.85 3.22 -13.59
CA VAL A 36 11.56 2.99 -12.31
C VAL A 36 10.72 3.49 -11.14
N ARG A 37 10.03 4.63 -11.27
CA ARG A 37 9.08 5.11 -10.25
C ARG A 37 7.93 4.13 -10.05
N ILE A 38 7.31 3.66 -11.13
CA ILE A 38 6.20 2.69 -11.08
C ILE A 38 6.68 1.37 -10.45
N SER A 39 7.83 0.85 -10.88
CA SER A 39 8.41 -0.40 -10.35
C SER A 39 8.84 -0.27 -8.89
N SER A 40 9.30 0.90 -8.47
CA SER A 40 9.60 1.23 -7.06
C SER A 40 8.31 1.28 -6.22
N ILE A 41 7.22 1.78 -6.79
CA ILE A 41 5.90 1.77 -6.13
C ILE A 41 5.35 0.34 -6.04
N GLU A 42 5.49 -0.47 -7.10
CA GLU A 42 5.05 -1.88 -7.13
C GLU A 42 5.87 -2.78 -6.19
N SER A 43 7.18 -2.58 -6.11
CA SER A 43 8.04 -3.29 -5.15
C SER A 43 7.78 -2.90 -3.69
N ASN A 44 7.18 -1.74 -3.44
CA ASN A 44 6.64 -1.38 -2.12
C ASN A 44 5.23 -1.95 -1.86
N ALA A 45 4.47 -2.27 -2.91
CA ALA A 45 3.14 -2.88 -2.81
C ALA A 45 3.19 -4.40 -2.50
N THR A 46 4.31 -5.07 -2.74
CA THR A 46 4.45 -6.53 -2.52
C THR A 46 4.91 -6.93 -1.12
N LYS A 47 4.90 -6.03 -0.12
CA LYS A 47 4.78 -6.51 1.25
C LYS A 47 3.39 -7.10 1.40
N THR A 48 3.26 -8.38 1.07
CA THR A 48 2.13 -9.26 1.40
C THR A 48 1.80 -9.06 2.87
N SER A 49 0.92 -8.10 3.13
CA SER A 49 0.29 -7.89 4.43
C SER A 49 -0.42 -9.21 4.68
N ARG A 50 0.13 -10.05 5.56
CA ARG A 50 -0.60 -11.21 6.08
C ARG A 50 -1.99 -10.70 6.41
N LYS A 51 -3.02 -11.21 5.71
CA LYS A 51 -4.39 -10.75 5.92
C LYS A 51 -4.70 -10.92 7.40
N ASN A 52 -4.96 -9.81 8.09
CA ASN A 52 -5.29 -9.84 9.53
C ASN A 52 -6.54 -10.70 9.72
N LYS A 53 -6.76 -11.23 10.93
CA LYS A 53 -7.94 -12.06 11.26
C LYS A 53 -9.26 -11.43 10.77
N LEU A 54 -9.35 -10.11 10.85
CA LEU A 54 -10.47 -9.29 10.39
C LEU A 54 -10.65 -9.27 8.86
N GLU A 55 -9.57 -9.30 8.08
CA GLU A 55 -9.63 -9.39 6.60
C GLU A 55 -9.98 -10.80 6.11
N ARG A 56 -9.89 -11.81 6.98
CA ARG A 56 -10.33 -13.18 6.69
C ARG A 56 -11.79 -13.39 7.05
N ASP A 57 -12.28 -12.64 8.05
CA ASP A 57 -13.64 -12.72 8.53
C ASP A 57 -14.50 -11.64 7.88
N ARG A 58 -15.11 -12.01 6.75
CA ARG A 58 -15.91 -11.10 5.93
C ARG A 58 -17.07 -10.47 6.71
N GLU A 59 -17.76 -11.27 7.53
CA GLU A 59 -18.92 -10.84 8.31
C GLU A 59 -18.55 -9.82 9.38
N LEU A 60 -17.41 -10.04 10.05
CA LEU A 60 -16.84 -9.08 11.00
C LEU A 60 -16.42 -7.78 10.30
N TYR A 61 -15.82 -7.87 9.12
CA TYR A 61 -15.40 -6.70 8.35
C TYR A 61 -16.60 -5.86 7.88
N GLU A 62 -17.63 -6.49 7.33
CA GLU A 62 -18.86 -5.82 6.89
C GLU A 62 -19.60 -5.17 8.07
N PHE A 63 -19.61 -5.82 9.24
CA PHE A 63 -20.15 -5.22 10.45
C PHE A 63 -19.40 -3.93 10.83
N ILE A 64 -18.07 -3.95 10.87
CA ILE A 64 -17.29 -2.76 11.21
C ILE A 64 -17.50 -1.64 10.18
N LEU A 65 -17.68 -1.97 8.90
CA LEU A 65 -18.00 -0.99 7.86
C LEU A 65 -19.38 -0.32 8.05
N SER A 66 -20.35 -1.08 8.57
CA SER A 66 -21.70 -0.59 8.89
C SER A 66 -21.75 0.32 10.12
N LEU A 67 -20.69 0.33 10.95
CA LEU A 67 -20.62 1.20 12.12
C LEU A 67 -20.31 2.64 11.74
N ASP A 68 -20.80 3.56 12.55
CA ASP A 68 -20.47 4.97 12.44
C ASP A 68 -19.11 5.26 13.08
N LEU A 69 -18.06 5.07 12.28
CA LEU A 69 -16.67 5.19 12.70
C LEU A 69 -16.23 6.62 13.04
N ASP A 70 -17.06 7.63 12.74
CA ASP A 70 -16.77 9.04 13.03
C ASP A 70 -17.04 9.37 14.52
N PHE A 71 -17.92 8.60 15.18
CA PHE A 71 -18.32 8.83 16.59
C PHE A 71 -17.90 7.72 17.55
N LEU A 72 -17.47 6.56 17.03
CA LEU A 72 -17.11 5.41 17.85
C LEU A 72 -15.59 5.33 18.06
N THR A 73 -15.17 5.16 19.31
CA THR A 73 -13.77 4.89 19.59
C THR A 73 -13.41 3.45 19.26
N GLN A 74 -12.12 3.18 19.12
CA GLN A 74 -11.62 1.81 18.95
C GLN A 74 -12.10 0.85 20.06
N LYS A 75 -12.28 1.37 21.29
CA LYS A 75 -12.76 0.56 22.42
C LYS A 75 -14.21 0.16 22.21
N ASP A 76 -15.04 1.10 21.77
CA ASP A 76 -16.48 0.88 21.56
C ASP A 76 -16.71 -0.10 20.42
N ILE A 77 -15.98 0.06 19.31
CA ILE A 77 -16.03 -0.87 18.17
C ILE A 77 -15.66 -2.29 18.62
N ARG A 78 -14.66 -2.44 19.50
CA ARG A 78 -14.29 -3.76 20.02
C ARG A 78 -15.37 -4.35 20.92
N ILE A 79 -16.01 -3.54 21.77
CA ILE A 79 -17.12 -3.99 22.62
C ILE A 79 -18.26 -4.50 21.73
N LEU A 80 -18.66 -3.73 20.72
CA LEU A 80 -19.69 -4.13 19.75
C LEU A 80 -19.33 -5.41 19.00
N CYS A 81 -18.06 -5.61 18.65
CA CYS A 81 -17.60 -6.85 18.02
C CYS A 81 -17.70 -8.05 18.97
N ILE A 82 -17.40 -7.87 20.26
CA ILE A 82 -17.51 -8.92 21.28
C ILE A 82 -18.98 -9.26 21.53
N GLU A 83 -19.86 -8.26 21.62
CA GLU A 83 -21.30 -8.46 21.81
C GLU A 83 -21.94 -9.23 20.66
N LYS A 84 -21.55 -8.92 19.42
CA LYS A 84 -22.14 -9.56 18.23
C LYS A 84 -21.55 -10.92 17.89
N PHE A 85 -20.23 -11.12 18.06
CA PHE A 85 -19.53 -12.30 17.55
C PHE A 85 -18.81 -13.13 18.63
N GLY A 86 -18.81 -12.66 19.88
CA GLY A 86 -18.06 -13.27 20.97
C GLY A 86 -16.58 -12.87 21.02
N ALA A 87 -15.98 -13.03 22.20
CA ALA A 87 -14.59 -12.64 22.46
C ALA A 87 -13.57 -13.35 21.56
N GLU A 88 -13.83 -14.61 21.22
CA GLU A 88 -12.96 -15.45 20.39
C GLU A 88 -12.88 -14.96 18.94
N ARG A 89 -13.97 -14.43 18.40
CA ARG A 89 -14.05 -13.96 17.00
C ARG A 89 -13.70 -12.48 16.88
N SER A 90 -13.77 -11.72 17.97
CA SER A 90 -13.37 -10.31 18.04
C SER A 90 -11.91 -10.09 17.63
N PRO A 91 -11.61 -8.99 16.90
CA PRO A 91 -10.24 -8.63 16.55
C PRO A 91 -9.45 -8.17 17.79
N SER A 92 -8.14 -8.35 17.76
CA SER A 92 -7.23 -7.74 18.75
C SER A 92 -7.19 -6.22 18.54
N ARG A 93 -6.81 -5.46 19.57
CA ARG A 93 -6.66 -3.98 19.46
C ARG A 93 -5.73 -3.58 18.31
N THR A 94 -4.63 -4.30 18.13
CA THR A 94 -3.66 -4.04 17.06
C THR A 94 -4.22 -4.39 15.69
N GLY A 95 -4.96 -5.50 15.57
CA GLY A 95 -5.66 -5.89 14.34
C GLY A 95 -6.73 -4.89 13.94
N LEU A 96 -7.51 -4.40 14.91
CA LEU A 96 -8.55 -3.41 14.71
C LEU A 96 -7.97 -2.05 14.28
N SER A 97 -6.87 -1.59 14.90
CA SER A 97 -6.22 -0.31 14.52
C SER A 97 -5.76 -0.32 13.05
N ARG A 98 -5.17 -1.43 12.61
CA ARG A 98 -4.72 -1.59 11.22
C ARG A 98 -5.89 -1.62 10.24
N ALA A 99 -6.97 -2.31 10.60
CA ALA A 99 -8.19 -2.37 9.78
C ALA A 99 -8.85 -0.99 9.66
N LEU A 100 -9.00 -0.26 10.76
CA LEU A 100 -9.62 1.06 10.78
C LEU A 100 -8.87 2.06 9.91
N LYS A 101 -7.53 2.08 9.94
CA LYS A 101 -6.74 2.94 9.04
C LYS A 101 -7.01 2.64 7.56
N LYS A 102 -7.16 1.37 7.18
CA LYS A 102 -7.50 1.00 5.79
C LYS A 102 -8.93 1.42 5.43
N ILE A 103 -9.89 1.18 6.33
CA ILE A 103 -11.30 1.51 6.12
C ILE A 103 -11.51 3.02 6.01
N GLN A 104 -10.87 3.81 6.88
CA GLN A 104 -10.93 5.28 6.83
C GLN A 104 -10.33 5.79 5.54
N ASN A 105 -9.16 5.29 5.13
CA ASN A 105 -8.56 5.66 3.85
C ASN A 105 -9.50 5.33 2.68
N GLN A 106 -10.17 4.18 2.68
CA GLN A 106 -11.16 3.82 1.64
C GLN A 106 -12.37 4.75 1.63
N LYS A 107 -12.93 5.12 2.79
CA LYS A 107 -14.05 6.06 2.89
C LYS A 107 -13.66 7.47 2.41
N THR A 108 -12.42 7.90 2.62
CA THR A 108 -11.92 9.20 2.12
C THR A 108 -11.88 9.28 0.60
N TYR A 109 -11.71 8.16 -0.12
CA TYR A 109 -11.75 8.13 -1.59
C TYR A 109 -13.17 8.01 -2.18
N LEU A 110 -14.20 7.85 -1.33
CA LEU A 110 -15.61 7.75 -1.73
C LEU A 110 -16.43 8.98 -1.35
N ARG A 111 -15.83 9.97 -0.67
CA ARG A 111 -16.37 11.32 -0.48
C ARG A 111 -15.81 12.24 -1.57
#